data_AF-A0ABD5THF0-F1
#
_entry.id   AF-A0ABD5THF0-F1
#
_cell.length_a   1.000
_cell.length_b   1.000
_cell.length_c   1.000
_cell.angle_alpha   90.00
_cell.angle_beta   90.00
_cell.angle_gamma   90.00
#
_symmetry.space_group_name_H-M   'P 1'
#
loop_
_entity.id
_entity.type
_entity.pdbx_description
1 polymer ?
#
loop_
_entity_poly.entity_id
_entity_poly.type
_entity_poly.pdbx_seq_one_letter_code
_entity_poly.pdbx_strand_id
1 'polypeptide(L)' 'MGHGDRETCGRCSMTTVVDATEDGEGAADRDPFGDERIELDEGDLRRTSPTAWFSSVASALDDLGTRLTYGRR' A
#
# COMPACT_ATOMS: atom_id res chain seq x y z
N MET A 1 27.79 8.20 -9.57
CA MET A 1 26.34 8.30 -9.78
C MET A 1 25.70 7.28 -8.84
N GLY A 2 25.07 7.75 -7.77
CA GLY A 2 24.47 6.89 -6.74
C GLY A 2 23.05 6.49 -7.13
N HIS A 3 22.79 5.20 -7.15
CA HIS A 3 21.45 4.67 -7.01
C HIS A 3 21.26 4.46 -5.51
N GLY A 4 20.37 5.22 -4.87
CA GLY A 4 20.02 4.98 -3.46
C GLY A 4 19.42 3.58 -3.29
N ASP A 5 19.35 3.11 -2.04
CA ASP A 5 19.15 1.75 -1.48
C ASP A 5 18.01 0.90 -2.07
N ARG A 6 17.97 0.78 -3.39
CA ARG A 6 16.91 0.15 -4.18
C ARG A 6 17.59 -0.52 -5.34
N GLU A 7 17.61 -1.84 -5.36
CA GLU A 7 18.13 -2.60 -6.50
C GLU A 7 16.98 -2.87 -7.47
N THR A 8 17.17 -2.57 -8.76
CA THR A 8 16.14 -2.79 -9.79
C THR A 8 16.30 -4.16 -10.45
N CYS A 9 15.31 -5.05 -10.28
CA CYS A 9 15.27 -6.31 -11.02
C CYS A 9 14.70 -6.06 -12.42
N GLY A 10 15.59 -5.91 -13.40
CA GLY A 10 15.27 -5.52 -14.78
C GLY A 10 14.33 -6.44 -15.58
N ARG A 11 13.81 -7.52 -14.97
CA ARG A 11 12.90 -8.48 -15.61
C ARG A 11 11.41 -8.17 -15.40
N CYS A 12 11.05 -7.51 -14.30
CA CYS A 12 9.65 -7.26 -13.92
C CYS A 12 9.39 -5.78 -13.56
N SER A 13 10.40 -4.90 -13.66
CA SER A 13 10.33 -3.50 -13.18
C SER A 13 9.84 -3.35 -11.75
N MET A 14 9.99 -4.40 -10.94
CA MET A 14 9.61 -4.41 -9.54
C MET A 14 10.82 -3.98 -8.72
N THR A 15 10.64 -2.95 -7.89
CA THR A 15 11.68 -2.44 -6.99
C THR A 15 11.42 -2.98 -5.59
N THR A 16 12.42 -3.62 -4.98
CA THR A 16 12.39 -4.03 -3.57
C THR A 16 13.27 -3.09 -2.75
N VAL A 17 12.86 -2.78 -1.53
CA VAL A 17 13.68 -2.04 -0.55
C VAL A 17 14.51 -3.05 0.22
N VAL A 18 15.83 -3.05 0.03
CA VAL A 18 16.76 -4.04 0.65
C VAL A 18 17.23 -3.57 2.03
N ASP A 19 17.30 -2.25 2.23
CA ASP A 19 17.69 -1.59 3.48
C ASP A 19 16.83 -1.98 4.69
N ALA A 20 15.59 -2.42 4.46
CA ALA A 20 14.70 -2.93 5.52
C ALA A 20 15.13 -4.28 6.13
N THR A 21 16.16 -4.93 5.57
CA THR A 21 16.66 -6.24 5.98
C THR A 21 18.14 -6.26 6.34
N GLU A 22 18.84 -5.14 6.20
CA GLU A 22 20.26 -5.05 6.52
C GLU A 22 20.43 -4.54 7.96
N ASP A 23 21.05 -5.37 8.82
CA ASP A 23 21.45 -5.04 10.19
C ASP A 23 22.52 -3.93 10.23
N GLY A 24 22.15 -2.71 9.87
CA GLY A 24 22.95 -1.50 10.08
C GLY A 24 22.80 -0.99 11.52
N GLU A 25 23.76 -0.20 12.01
CA GLU A 25 23.91 0.23 13.43
C GLU A 25 22.76 1.11 14.01
N GLY A 26 21.60 1.16 13.34
CA GLY A 26 20.33 1.71 13.82
C GLY A 26 19.10 0.80 13.61
N ALA A 27 19.27 -0.42 13.10
CA ALA A 27 18.21 -1.40 12.83
C ALA A 27 17.93 -2.36 14.01
N ALA A 28 18.90 -2.54 14.91
CA ALA A 28 18.77 -3.46 16.05
C ALA A 28 17.66 -3.09 17.06
N ASP A 29 17.13 -1.86 17.02
CA ASP A 29 16.04 -1.40 17.90
C ASP A 29 14.65 -1.55 17.26
N ARG A 30 14.58 -1.88 15.95
CA ARG A 30 13.32 -2.09 15.23
C ARG A 30 13.40 -3.40 14.46
N ASP A 31 13.28 -4.51 15.19
CA ASP A 31 13.09 -5.83 14.61
C ASP A 31 11.71 -5.91 13.92
N PRO A 32 11.63 -5.97 12.57
CA PRO A 32 10.36 -6.08 11.86
C PRO A 32 9.66 -7.43 12.09
N PHE A 33 10.36 -8.42 12.65
CA PHE A 33 9.85 -9.73 13.04
C PHE A 33 9.82 -9.93 14.57
N GLY A 34 10.01 -8.85 15.34
CA GLY A 34 10.03 -8.90 16.80
C GLY A 34 8.68 -9.30 17.40
N ASP A 35 8.63 -9.44 18.73
CA ASP A 35 7.43 -9.90 19.45
C ASP A 35 6.21 -8.96 19.30
N GLU A 36 6.39 -7.72 18.85
CA GLU A 36 5.32 -6.79 18.48
C GLU A 36 4.63 -7.26 17.18
N ARG A 37 3.61 -8.12 17.33
CA ARG A 37 2.83 -8.65 16.22
C ARG A 37 2.11 -7.53 15.46
N ILE A 38 2.29 -7.50 14.14
CA ILE A 38 1.58 -6.63 13.17
C ILE A 38 0.19 -7.24 12.84
N GLU A 39 -0.49 -7.82 13.83
CA GLU A 39 -1.85 -8.30 13.65
C GLU A 39 -2.84 -7.17 13.83
N LEU A 40 -3.32 -6.67 12.70
CA LEU A 40 -4.45 -5.77 12.67
C LEU A 40 -5.74 -6.58 12.78
N ASP A 41 -6.71 -6.06 13.54
CA ASP A 41 -8.08 -6.57 13.49
C ASP A 41 -8.60 -6.48 12.04
N GLU A 42 -9.36 -7.48 11.60
CA GLU A 42 -9.93 -7.54 10.25
C GLU A 42 -10.74 -6.27 9.91
N GLY A 43 -11.39 -5.65 10.91
CA GLY A 43 -12.10 -4.38 10.74
C GLY A 43 -11.16 -3.20 10.43
N ASP A 44 -10.04 -3.11 11.13
CA ASP A 44 -9.03 -2.07 10.91
C ASP A 44 -8.27 -2.29 9.60
N LEU A 45 -8.00 -3.55 9.25
CA LEU A 45 -7.43 -3.94 7.97
C LEU A 45 -8.36 -3.57 6.82
N ARG A 46 -9.67 -3.87 6.90
CA ARG A 46 -10.64 -3.48 5.86
C ARG A 46 -10.85 -1.97 5.78
N ARG A 47 -10.85 -1.25 6.90
CA ARG A 47 -10.97 0.22 6.88
C ARG A 47 -9.78 0.87 6.19
N THR A 48 -8.58 0.34 6.41
CA THR A 48 -7.34 0.92 5.88
C THR A 48 -7.01 0.39 4.48
N SER A 49 -7.50 -0.80 4.13
CA SER A 49 -7.33 -1.44 2.83
C SER A 49 -8.18 -0.74 1.76
N PRO A 50 -7.56 -0.09 0.76
CA PRO A 50 -8.28 0.50 -0.36
C PRO A 50 -9.17 -0.54 -1.06
N THR A 51 -8.70 -1.77 -1.19
CA THR A 51 -9.41 -2.85 -1.90
C THR A 51 -10.79 -3.16 -1.30
N ALA A 52 -10.99 -2.90 0.00
CA ALA A 52 -12.25 -3.20 0.67
C ALA A 52 -13.37 -2.19 0.38
N TRP A 53 -13.05 -0.96 -0.01
CA TRP A 53 -14.03 0.11 -0.23
C TRP A 53 -13.90 0.85 -1.57
N PHE A 54 -12.79 0.66 -2.29
CA PHE A 54 -12.50 1.35 -3.56
C PHE A 54 -13.56 1.07 -4.64
N SER A 55 -14.08 -0.16 -4.71
CA SER A 55 -15.15 -0.49 -5.65
C SER A 55 -16.43 0.31 -5.37
N SER A 56 -16.83 0.44 -4.11
CA SER A 56 -18.01 1.21 -3.72
C SER A 56 -17.84 2.71 -3.98
N VAL A 57 -16.65 3.26 -3.72
CA VAL A 57 -16.35 4.66 -4.01
C VAL A 57 -16.33 4.93 -5.51
N ALA A 58 -15.70 4.04 -6.30
CA ALA A 58 -15.73 4.13 -7.75
C ALA A 58 -17.18 4.13 -8.27
N SER A 59 -18.01 3.18 -7.83
CA SER A 59 -19.42 3.13 -8.22
C SER A 59 -20.19 4.41 -7.86
N ALA A 60 -19.96 4.99 -6.69
CA ALA A 60 -20.60 6.25 -6.29
C ALA A 60 -20.18 7.43 -7.18
N LEU A 61 -18.91 7.49 -7.59
CA LEU A 61 -18.41 8.50 -8.51
C LEU A 61 -18.96 8.31 -9.92
N ASP A 62 -19.06 7.08 -10.41
CA ASP A 62 -19.68 6.74 -11.69
C ASP A 62 -21.16 7.13 -11.72
N ASP A 63 -21.93 6.85 -10.65
CA ASP A 63 -23.33 7.25 -10.54
C ASP A 63 -23.49 8.78 -10.54
N LEU A 64 -22.65 9.48 -9.76
CA LEU A 64 -22.65 10.94 -9.70
C LEU A 64 -22.29 11.56 -11.06
N GLY A 65 -21.26 11.04 -11.71
CA GLY A 65 -20.82 11.47 -13.03
C GLY A 65 -21.87 11.20 -14.10
N THR A 66 -22.52 10.05 -14.04
CA THR A 66 -23.65 9.69 -14.93
C THR A 66 -24.82 10.65 -14.74
N ARG A 67 -25.16 10.98 -13.49
CA ARG A 67 -26.27 11.91 -13.19
C ARG A 67 -25.96 13.34 -13.65
N LEU A 68 -24.75 13.82 -13.45
CA LEU A 68 -24.30 15.15 -13.90
C LEU A 68 -24.23 15.26 -15.43
N THR A 69 -23.70 14.23 -16.09
CA THR A 69 -23.45 14.24 -17.55
C THR A 69 -24.72 14.00 -18.34
N TYR A 70 -25.51 13.01 -17.95
CA TYR A 70 -26.66 12.55 -18.74
C TYR A 70 -28.00 12.99 -18.16
N GLY A 71 -28.02 13.64 -16.99
CA GLY A 71 -29.24 14.19 -16.41
C GLY A 71 -30.37 13.17 -16.37
N ARG A 72 -30.14 11.99 -15.79
CA ARG A 72 -31.24 11.03 -15.59
C ARG A 72 -31.99 11.38 -14.30
N ARG A 73 -33.29 11.62 -14.52
CA ARG A 73 -34.39 11.84 -13.56
C ARG A 73 -34.37 10.86 -12.39
#